data_AF-A0A4V3T9C8-F1
#
_entry.id   AF-A0A4V3T9C8-F1
#
_cell.length_a   1.000
_cell.length_b   1.000
_cell.length_c   1.000
_cell.angle_alpha   90.00
_cell.angle_beta   90.00
_cell.angle_gamma   90.00
#
_symmetry.space_group_name_H-M   'P 1'
#
loop_
_entity.id
_entity.type
_entity.pdbx_description
1 polymer ?
#
loop_
_entity_poly.entity_id
_entity_poly.type
_entity_poly.pdbx_seq_one_letter_code
_entity_poly.pdbx_strand_id
1 'polypeptide(L)'
;MTVFQCRACRRAVTPPVTERSLPDPDRDEEWYRPESSESDADGHTDEPIVRMAPGTFAVDPEPSGPPYVLDGSSGLLIESGPSGTVVLNPGDGIGLEPHPDLALRRGHCCGMDGEWGPNLVCTCGAVIATVYSDCYQVQELRLQPDAVERCD
;
A
#
# COMPACT_ATOMS: atom_id res chain seq x y z
N MET A 1 7.39 -8.78 -17.09
CA MET A 1 6.12 -8.45 -16.42
C MET A 1 6.02 -9.39 -15.25
N THR A 2 5.71 -8.88 -14.08
CA THR A 2 5.86 -9.60 -12.82
C THR A 2 4.48 -9.88 -12.24
N VAL A 3 4.28 -11.06 -11.68
CA VAL A 3 3.09 -11.41 -10.90
C VAL A 3 3.53 -11.73 -9.48
N PHE A 4 2.87 -11.14 -8.49
CA PHE A 4 3.06 -11.53 -7.10
C PHE A 4 2.06 -12.61 -6.73
N GLN A 5 2.55 -13.65 -6.08
CA GLN A 5 1.76 -14.79 -5.64
C GLN A 5 1.87 -14.95 -4.14
N CYS A 6 0.77 -15.33 -3.48
CA CYS A 6 0.81 -15.70 -2.06
C CYS A 6 1.80 -16.86 -1.86
N ARG A 7 2.77 -16.73 -0.95
CA ARG A 7 3.73 -17.81 -0.66
C ARG A 7 3.06 -19.06 -0.09
N ALA A 8 1.96 -18.91 0.64
CA ALA A 8 1.29 -20.02 1.30
C ALA A 8 0.50 -20.92 0.32
N CYS A 9 -0.20 -20.33 -0.65
CA CYS A 9 -1.10 -21.08 -1.55
C CYS A 9 -0.79 -20.90 -3.05
N ARG A 10 0.23 -20.10 -3.40
CA ARG A 10 0.70 -19.80 -4.76
C ARG A 10 -0.35 -19.14 -5.68
N ARG A 11 -1.50 -18.73 -5.15
CA ARG A 11 -2.49 -17.95 -5.90
C ARG A 11 -1.93 -16.54 -6.16
N ALA A 12 -2.14 -16.04 -7.38
CA ALA A 12 -1.81 -14.66 -7.73
C ALA A 12 -2.58 -13.68 -6.84
N VAL A 13 -1.86 -12.70 -6.32
CA VAL A 13 -2.41 -11.57 -5.53
C VAL A 13 -2.32 -10.24 -6.29
N THR A 14 -1.70 -10.25 -7.47
CA THR A 14 -1.71 -9.15 -8.45
C THR A 14 -2.00 -9.69 -9.85
N PRO A 15 -2.51 -8.86 -10.78
CA PRO A 15 -2.32 -9.12 -12.21
C PRO A 15 -0.83 -8.97 -12.59
N PRO A 16 -0.45 -9.21 -13.86
CA PRO A 16 0.87 -8.85 -14.35
C PRO A 16 1.12 -7.34 -14.22
N VAL A 17 2.13 -6.96 -13.44
CA VAL A 17 2.56 -5.59 -13.17
C VAL A 17 3.97 -5.33 -13.69
N THR A 18 4.33 -4.07 -13.87
CA THR A 18 5.66 -3.66 -14.35
C THR A 18 6.39 -2.84 -13.29
N GLU A 19 7.66 -3.15 -13.07
CA GLU A 19 8.49 -2.43 -12.10
C GLU A 19 8.77 -1.00 -12.57
N ARG A 20 8.64 -0.05 -11.64
CA ARG A 20 8.95 1.36 -11.81
C ARG A 20 9.66 1.89 -10.56
N SER A 21 10.27 3.06 -10.67
CA SER A 21 10.77 3.78 -9.50
C SER A 21 9.60 4.15 -8.58
N LEU A 22 9.82 4.05 -7.27
CA LEU A 22 8.89 4.55 -6.28
C LEU A 22 8.86 6.08 -6.34
N PRO A 23 7.70 6.72 -6.50
CA PRO A 23 7.61 8.18 -6.43
C PRO A 23 8.05 8.70 -5.06
N ASP A 24 8.87 9.75 -5.08
CA ASP A 24 9.29 10.45 -3.87
C ASP A 24 8.07 11.17 -3.26
N PRO A 25 7.66 10.80 -2.04
CA PRO A 25 6.47 11.39 -1.43
C PRO A 25 6.64 12.87 -1.08
N ASP A 26 7.88 13.33 -0.91
CA ASP A 26 8.17 14.73 -0.59
C ASP A 26 8.27 15.61 -1.85
N ARG A 27 8.08 15.02 -3.04
CA ARG A 27 8.08 15.71 -4.33
C ARG A 27 6.71 15.64 -4.98
N ASP A 28 5.95 16.72 -4.79
CA ASP A 28 4.58 16.91 -5.28
C ASP A 28 4.35 16.63 -6.78
N GLU A 29 5.39 16.62 -7.60
CA GLU A 29 5.33 16.41 -9.04
C GLU A 29 5.40 14.93 -9.47
N GLU A 30 5.83 14.02 -8.59
CA GLU A 30 6.03 12.60 -8.94
C GLU A 30 4.88 11.67 -8.57
N TRP A 31 3.93 12.14 -7.73
CA TRP A 31 2.73 11.38 -7.39
C TRP A 31 1.89 11.08 -8.63
N TYR A 32 1.28 9.88 -8.67
CA TYR A 32 0.33 9.56 -9.72
C TYR A 32 -0.96 10.39 -9.53
N ARG A 33 -1.16 11.36 -10.42
CA ARG A 33 -2.44 12.04 -10.61
C ARG A 33 -3.16 11.38 -11.78
N PRO A 34 -4.35 10.79 -11.61
CA PRO A 34 -5.18 10.41 -12.75
C PRO A 34 -5.37 11.63 -13.66
N GLU A 35 -5.18 11.47 -14.97
CA GLU A 35 -5.13 12.60 -15.93
C GLU A 35 -6.46 13.37 -16.08
N SER A 36 -7.50 13.03 -15.32
CA SER A 36 -8.88 13.45 -15.60
C SER A 36 -9.76 13.64 -14.37
N SER A 37 -9.33 14.43 -13.38
CA SER A 37 -10.28 15.02 -12.45
C SER A 37 -10.50 16.49 -12.80
N GLU A 38 -11.77 16.89 -12.92
CA GLU A 38 -12.12 18.31 -12.89
C GLU A 38 -11.66 18.86 -11.54
N SER A 39 -10.76 19.84 -11.57
CA SER A 39 -10.36 20.56 -10.37
C SER A 39 -11.38 21.67 -10.09
N ASP A 40 -11.66 21.94 -8.83
CA ASP A 40 -12.43 23.12 -8.45
C ASP A 40 -11.67 24.43 -8.75
N ALA A 41 -12.27 25.57 -8.41
CA ALA A 41 -11.68 26.87 -8.66
C ALA A 41 -10.34 27.10 -7.94
N ASP A 42 -10.08 26.34 -6.87
CA ASP A 42 -8.86 26.38 -6.06
C ASP A 42 -7.85 25.28 -6.47
N GLY A 43 -8.19 24.45 -7.47
CA GLY A 43 -7.34 23.39 -7.98
C GLY A 43 -7.46 22.06 -7.21
N HIS A 44 -8.46 21.92 -6.33
CA HIS A 44 -8.70 20.67 -5.60
C HIS A 44 -9.45 19.66 -6.45
N THR A 45 -9.08 18.40 -6.33
CA THR A 45 -9.79 17.27 -6.93
C THR A 45 -10.38 16.41 -5.83
N ASP A 46 -11.61 15.92 -6.01
CA ASP A 46 -12.22 14.95 -5.08
C ASP A 46 -11.62 13.53 -5.22
N GLU A 47 -10.74 13.33 -6.22
CA GLU A 47 -10.06 12.05 -6.42
C GLU A 47 -8.89 11.87 -5.44
N PRO A 48 -8.72 10.64 -4.91
CA PRO A 48 -7.63 10.37 -3.99
C PRO A 48 -6.28 10.46 -4.69
N ILE A 49 -5.28 10.96 -3.98
CA ILE A 49 -3.89 10.87 -4.41
C ILE A 49 -3.47 9.41 -4.28
N VAL A 50 -3.04 8.80 -5.38
CA VAL A 50 -2.58 7.40 -5.41
C VAL A 50 -1.09 7.39 -5.68
N ARG A 51 -0.34 6.54 -4.98
CA ARG A 51 1.13 6.55 -5.12
C ARG A 51 1.62 5.98 -6.44
N MET A 52 1.06 4.84 -6.85
CA MET A 52 1.51 4.11 -8.05
C MET A 52 0.46 4.15 -9.16
N ALA A 53 0.93 4.29 -10.40
CA ALA A 53 0.07 4.13 -11.56
C ALA A 53 -0.46 2.69 -11.65
N PRO A 54 -1.70 2.47 -12.12
CA PRO A 54 -2.24 1.13 -12.32
C PRO A 54 -1.33 0.24 -13.19
N GLY A 55 -1.20 -1.03 -12.83
CA GLY A 55 -0.35 -1.99 -13.55
C GLY A 55 1.15 -1.83 -13.27
N THR A 56 1.54 -1.05 -12.26
CA THR A 56 2.94 -0.83 -11.88
C THR A 56 3.21 -1.15 -10.42
N PHE A 57 4.45 -1.50 -10.11
CA PHE A 57 4.90 -1.72 -8.74
C PHE A 57 6.28 -1.11 -8.50
N ALA A 58 6.59 -0.87 -7.24
CA ALA A 58 7.93 -0.54 -6.78
C ALA A 58 8.23 -1.30 -5.47
N VAL A 59 9.51 -1.45 -5.13
CA VAL A 59 9.92 -1.97 -3.82
C VAL A 59 10.40 -0.78 -2.98
N ASP A 60 9.73 -0.54 -1.86
CA ASP A 60 10.13 0.50 -0.92
C ASP A 60 11.16 -0.06 0.07
N PRO A 61 12.42 0.42 0.04
CA PRO A 61 13.45 -0.08 0.95
C PRO A 61 13.20 0.34 2.40
N GLU A 62 12.41 1.38 2.65
CA GLU A 62 12.20 1.90 4.00
C GLU A 62 11.23 1.01 4.80
N PRO A 63 11.38 0.94 6.13
CA PRO A 63 10.38 0.32 7.01
C PRO A 63 9.01 0.98 6.82
N SER A 64 7.93 0.18 6.84
CA SER A 64 6.57 0.74 6.81
C SER A 64 5.61 0.06 7.79
N GLY A 65 4.76 0.88 8.42
CA GLY A 65 3.77 0.45 9.39
C GLY A 65 4.36 -0.02 10.73
N PRO A 66 3.57 -0.74 11.54
CA PRO A 66 3.98 -1.18 12.87
C PRO A 66 5.01 -2.32 12.84
N PRO A 67 5.80 -2.49 13.93
CA PRO A 67 5.71 -1.75 15.18
C PRO A 67 6.20 -0.30 15.04
N TYR A 68 5.59 0.61 15.79
CA TYR A 68 6.09 1.98 15.92
C TYR A 68 7.06 2.05 17.09
N VAL A 69 8.24 2.61 16.86
CA VAL A 69 9.30 2.71 17.87
C VAL A 69 9.66 4.17 18.12
N LEU A 70 10.05 4.50 19.35
CA LEU A 70 10.50 5.84 19.68
C LEU A 70 11.90 6.06 19.13
N ASP A 71 12.05 7.00 18.21
CA ASP A 71 13.36 7.46 17.76
C ASP A 71 14.05 8.25 18.88
N GLY A 72 15.22 7.79 19.31
CA GLY A 72 15.98 8.42 20.39
C GLY A 72 16.50 9.82 20.05
N SER A 73 16.58 10.17 18.77
CA SER A 73 17.11 11.48 18.34
C SER A 73 16.02 12.56 18.26
N SER A 74 14.89 12.25 17.62
CA SER A 74 13.76 13.16 17.45
C SER A 74 12.74 13.09 18.60
N GLY A 75 12.69 11.97 19.34
CA GLY A 75 11.63 11.71 20.32
C GLY A 75 10.27 11.44 19.69
N LEU A 76 10.20 11.21 18.38
CA LEU A 76 8.98 10.87 17.64
C LEU A 76 8.82 9.36 17.51
N LEU A 77 7.57 8.90 17.40
CA LEU A 77 7.29 7.53 16.97
C LEU A 77 7.54 7.42 15.46
N ILE A 78 8.34 6.45 15.07
CA ILE A 78 8.68 6.16 13.67
C ILE A 78 8.24 4.74 13.30
N GLU A 79 7.98 4.52 12.01
CA GLU A 79 7.66 3.21 11.47
C GLU A 79 8.88 2.27 11.59
N SER A 80 8.66 1.05 12.08
CA SER A 80 9.69 0.01 12.19
C SER A 80 9.14 -1.36 11.78
N GLY A 81 8.08 -1.37 10.96
CA GLY A 81 7.60 -2.55 10.29
C GLY A 81 8.58 -3.07 9.23
N PRO A 82 8.13 -4.03 8.40
CA PRO A 82 8.99 -4.62 7.39
C PRO A 82 9.50 -3.60 6.36
N SER A 83 10.78 -3.69 6.05
CA SER A 83 11.42 -3.04 4.90
C SER A 83 11.23 -3.88 3.63
N GLY A 84 11.36 -3.26 2.46
CA GLY A 84 11.26 -3.97 1.18
C GLY A 84 9.82 -4.32 0.80
N THR A 85 8.84 -3.55 1.28
CA THR A 85 7.43 -3.75 0.92
C THR A 85 7.20 -3.49 -0.56
N VAL A 86 6.31 -4.26 -1.18
CA VAL A 86 5.94 -4.07 -2.59
C VAL A 86 4.78 -3.09 -2.66
N VAL A 87 5.03 -1.89 -3.17
CA VAL A 87 4.05 -0.82 -3.30
C VAL A 87 3.36 -0.90 -4.66
N LEU A 88 2.03 -0.86 -4.63
CA LEU A 88 1.14 -1.03 -5.78
C LEU A 88 0.03 0.02 -5.75
N ASN A 89 -0.65 0.16 -6.88
CA ASN A 89 -1.94 0.82 -6.91
C ASN A 89 -2.95 -0.01 -6.08
N PRO A 90 -3.82 0.62 -5.25
CA PRO A 90 -4.84 -0.11 -4.49
C PRO A 90 -5.73 -1.02 -5.33
N GLY A 91 -5.99 -0.67 -6.59
CA GLY A 91 -6.80 -1.44 -7.52
C GLY A 91 -6.12 -2.68 -8.12
N ASP A 92 -4.79 -2.83 -7.97
CA ASP A 92 -4.04 -3.96 -8.51
C ASP A 92 -4.05 -5.19 -7.56
N GLY A 93 -4.60 -5.07 -6.36
CA GLY A 93 -4.79 -6.21 -5.45
C GLY A 93 -5.94 -7.12 -5.89
N ILE A 94 -5.66 -8.38 -6.21
CA ILE A 94 -6.67 -9.38 -6.58
C ILE A 94 -6.68 -10.57 -5.63
N GLY A 95 -7.85 -11.17 -5.37
CA GLY A 95 -7.94 -12.35 -4.50
C GLY A 95 -7.55 -12.06 -3.04
N LEU A 96 -7.68 -10.80 -2.62
CA LEU A 96 -7.48 -10.32 -1.26
C LEU A 96 -8.83 -10.02 -0.62
N GLU A 97 -8.97 -10.38 0.64
CA GLU A 97 -10.14 -10.18 1.47
C GLU A 97 -9.77 -9.36 2.72
N PRO A 98 -10.71 -8.62 3.32
CA PRO A 98 -10.45 -7.92 4.56
C PRO A 98 -10.01 -8.87 5.68
N HIS A 99 -9.01 -8.48 6.47
CA HIS A 99 -8.56 -9.28 7.61
C HIS A 99 -9.72 -9.48 8.62
N PRO A 100 -9.93 -10.69 9.17
CA PRO A 100 -11.12 -11.01 9.99
C PRO A 100 -11.24 -10.15 11.25
N ASP A 101 -10.12 -9.71 11.81
CA ASP A 101 -10.07 -8.75 12.90
C ASP A 101 -10.11 -7.30 12.37
N LEU A 102 -11.28 -6.93 11.85
CA LEU A 102 -11.56 -5.60 11.31
C LEU A 102 -11.72 -4.55 12.40
N ALA A 103 -12.16 -4.92 13.59
CA ALA A 103 -12.40 -3.96 14.67
C ALA A 103 -11.10 -3.27 15.10
N LEU A 104 -9.97 -4.00 15.08
CA LEU A 104 -8.66 -3.44 15.35
C LEU A 104 -7.97 -2.85 14.13
N ARG A 105 -8.41 -3.15 12.90
CA ARG A 105 -7.69 -2.73 11.67
C ARG A 105 -8.43 -1.71 10.81
N ARG A 106 -9.64 -1.31 11.22
CA ARG A 106 -10.40 -0.24 10.57
C ARG A 106 -9.66 1.08 10.73
N GLY A 107 -9.56 1.85 9.65
CA GLY A 107 -9.12 3.23 9.76
C GLY A 107 -10.19 4.13 10.36
N HIS A 108 -9.84 5.39 10.54
CA HIS A 108 -10.64 6.33 11.31
C HIS A 108 -11.79 6.98 10.51
N CYS A 109 -11.50 7.57 9.34
CA CYS A 109 -12.41 8.51 8.70
C CYS A 109 -13.11 7.90 7.49
N CYS A 110 -12.37 7.67 6.40
CA CYS A 110 -12.95 7.28 5.10
C CYS A 110 -12.43 5.95 4.56
N GLY A 111 -11.39 5.37 5.17
CA GLY A 111 -10.73 4.18 4.65
C GLY A 111 -9.89 3.48 5.70
N MET A 112 -8.88 2.75 5.24
CA MET A 112 -7.93 2.04 6.10
C MET A 112 -6.65 2.87 6.22
N ASP A 113 -6.15 3.06 7.44
CA ASP A 113 -4.95 3.87 7.70
C ASP A 113 -3.68 3.04 7.93
N GLY A 114 -3.81 1.72 8.08
CA GLY A 114 -2.69 0.81 8.26
C GLY A 114 -2.02 0.85 9.64
N GLU A 115 -2.59 1.59 10.60
CA GLU A 115 -2.01 1.76 11.96
C GLU A 115 -1.71 0.40 12.63
N TRP A 116 -2.59 -0.57 12.42
CA TRP A 116 -2.49 -1.90 13.02
C TRP A 116 -1.85 -2.95 12.11
N GLY A 117 -1.19 -2.47 11.05
CA GLY A 117 -0.44 -3.29 10.10
C GLY A 117 -1.34 -3.96 9.06
N PRO A 118 -0.94 -5.13 8.54
CA PRO A 118 -1.64 -5.79 7.45
C PRO A 118 -3.12 -6.01 7.73
N ASN A 119 -3.94 -5.52 6.81
CA ASN A 119 -5.39 -5.47 6.88
C ASN A 119 -6.08 -6.22 5.73
N LEU A 120 -5.29 -6.89 4.88
CA LEU A 120 -5.76 -7.77 3.83
C LEU A 120 -5.13 -9.16 3.94
N VAL A 121 -5.97 -10.17 3.75
CA VAL A 121 -5.60 -11.59 3.71
C VAL A 121 -5.83 -12.16 2.31
N CYS A 122 -5.05 -13.16 1.91
CA CYS A 122 -5.42 -13.99 0.77
C CYS A 122 -6.69 -14.79 1.12
N THR A 123 -7.46 -15.20 0.11
CA THR A 123 -8.56 -16.19 0.23
C THR A 123 -8.18 -17.50 0.98
N CYS A 124 -6.89 -17.84 1.12
CA CYS A 124 -6.43 -18.96 1.93
C CYS A 124 -6.26 -18.63 3.44
N GLY A 125 -6.46 -17.37 3.83
CA GLY A 125 -6.29 -16.86 5.19
C GLY A 125 -4.90 -16.31 5.52
N ALA A 126 -3.92 -16.43 4.64
CA ALA A 126 -2.59 -15.84 4.86
C ALA A 126 -2.69 -14.30 4.90
N VAL A 127 -2.00 -13.65 5.83
CA VAL A 127 -1.90 -12.19 5.93
C VAL A 127 -0.93 -11.68 4.86
N ILE A 128 -1.39 -10.83 3.94
CA ILE A 128 -0.64 -10.50 2.71
C ILE A 128 -0.26 -9.04 2.62
N ALA A 129 -1.15 -8.12 2.98
CA ALA A 129 -0.96 -6.72 2.61
C ALA A 129 -1.61 -5.74 3.57
N THR A 130 -1.13 -4.51 3.52
CA THR A 130 -1.77 -3.32 4.08
C THR A 130 -2.27 -2.48 2.92
N VAL A 131 -3.56 -2.20 2.85
CA VAL A 131 -4.09 -1.10 2.03
C VAL A 131 -4.18 0.15 2.90
N TYR A 132 -3.62 1.23 2.36
CA TYR A 132 -3.77 2.60 2.86
C TYR A 132 -4.76 3.29 1.94
N SER A 133 -5.92 3.65 2.47
CA SER A 133 -7.04 4.22 1.71
C SER A 133 -7.79 5.31 2.47
N ASP A 134 -7.33 5.74 3.64
CA ASP A 134 -7.90 6.88 4.34
C ASP A 134 -7.62 8.18 3.55
N CYS A 135 -8.54 9.15 3.63
CA CYS A 135 -8.55 10.32 2.76
C CYS A 135 -7.46 11.35 3.08
N TYR A 136 -6.86 11.29 4.26
CA TYR A 136 -5.84 12.24 4.70
C TYR A 136 -4.42 11.85 4.28
N GLN A 137 -4.24 10.69 3.67
CA GLN A 137 -2.95 10.13 3.29
C GLN A 137 -2.96 9.69 1.83
N VAL A 138 -1.77 9.46 1.27
CA VAL A 138 -1.67 8.89 -0.07
C VAL A 138 -2.13 7.44 -0.05
N GLN A 139 -2.94 7.09 -1.05
CA GLN A 139 -3.47 5.74 -1.17
C GLN A 139 -2.47 4.82 -1.86
N GLU A 140 -2.26 3.65 -1.27
CA GLU A 140 -1.34 2.63 -1.76
C GLU A 140 -1.69 1.25 -1.19
N LEU A 141 -1.29 0.21 -1.91
CA LEU A 141 -1.31 -1.16 -1.41
C LEU A 141 0.13 -1.63 -1.21
N ARG A 142 0.46 -2.09 0.00
CA ARG A 142 1.76 -2.63 0.34
C ARG A 142 1.69 -4.13 0.62
N LEU A 143 2.26 -4.95 -0.25
CA LEU A 143 2.42 -6.38 0.02
C LEU A 143 3.57 -6.60 1.01
N GLN A 144 3.36 -7.50 1.95
CA GLN A 144 4.37 -7.96 2.90
C GLN A 144 5.41 -8.80 2.14
N PRO A 145 6.70 -8.46 2.19
CA PRO A 145 7.74 -9.10 1.37
C PRO A 145 7.85 -10.61 1.63
N ASP A 146 7.66 -11.02 2.88
CA ASP A 146 7.75 -12.41 3.32
C ASP A 146 6.45 -13.20 3.10
N ALA A 147 5.38 -12.55 2.65
CA ALA A 147 4.09 -13.19 2.38
C ALA A 147 3.86 -13.45 0.88
N VAL A 148 4.67 -12.83 0.01
CA VAL A 148 4.52 -12.93 -1.45
C VAL A 148 5.80 -13.34 -2.15
N GLU A 149 5.64 -14.08 -3.25
CA GLU A 149 6.71 -14.50 -4.13
C GLU A 149 6.60 -13.74 -5.45
N ARG A 150 7.73 -13.21 -5.91
CA ARG A 150 7.86 -12.55 -7.20
C ARG A 150 8.02 -13.60 -8.30
N CYS A 151 7.15 -13.59 -9.30
CA CYS A 151 7.23 -14.47 -10.46
C CYS A 151 7.30 -13.62 -11.74
N ASP A 152 8.43 -13.64 -12.44
CA ASP A 152 8.68 -12.86 -13.66
C ASP A 152 8.41 -13.64 -14.96
#